data_AF-A0A520ACS1-F1
#
_entry.id   AF-A0A520ACS1-F1
#
_cell.length_a   1.000
_cell.length_b   1.000
_cell.length_c   1.000
_cell.angle_alpha   90.00
_cell.angle_beta   90.00
_cell.angle_gamma   90.00
#
_symmetry.space_group_name_H-M   'P 1'
#
loop_
_entity.id
_entity.type
_entity.pdbx_description
1 polymer ?
#
loop_
_entity_poly.entity_id
_entity_poly.type
_entity_poly.pdbx_seq_one_letter_code
_entity_poly.pdbx_strand_id
1 'polypeptide(L)'
;LVHDQIPEYTSLERMISARKGKMYLDFLQNRPGATIAGPYSLRPKVGATVSMPLHWDEVKPGLKMQDFNIFNAIDRLKVEGDLFKGVLGKGIDLKKAISKAKSVFG
;
A
#
# COMPACT_ATOMS: atom_id res chain seq x y z
N LEU A 1 -2.59 -9.49 13.95
CA LEU A 1 -2.94 -8.13 14.44
C LEU A 1 -4.00 -7.48 13.57
N VAL A 2 -3.70 -6.97 12.36
CA VAL A 2 -4.74 -6.34 11.52
C VAL A 2 -5.91 -7.30 11.23
N HIS A 3 -5.59 -8.56 10.89
CA HIS A 3 -6.63 -9.56 10.68
C HIS A 3 -7.48 -9.82 11.93
N ASP A 4 -6.86 -9.90 13.11
CA ASP A 4 -7.56 -10.13 14.37
C ASP A 4 -8.48 -8.96 14.74
N GLN A 5 -8.12 -7.73 14.34
CA GLN A 5 -8.90 -6.52 14.60
C GLN A 5 -10.09 -6.37 13.63
N ILE A 6 -9.94 -6.78 12.37
CA ILE A 6 -10.98 -6.66 11.33
C ILE A 6 -11.11 -7.95 10.50
N PRO A 7 -11.49 -9.09 11.13
CA PRO A 7 -11.53 -10.39 10.47
C PRO A 7 -12.62 -10.48 9.39
N GLU A 8 -13.64 -9.63 9.47
CA GLU A 8 -14.73 -9.58 8.49
C GLU A 8 -14.30 -8.97 7.15
N TYR A 9 -13.30 -8.09 7.15
CA TYR A 9 -12.83 -7.40 5.95
C TYR A 9 -11.56 -8.01 5.37
N THR A 10 -10.78 -8.73 6.17
CA THR A 10 -9.44 -9.21 5.78
C THR A 10 -9.32 -10.72 5.82
N SER A 11 -8.34 -11.27 5.11
CA SER A 11 -8.05 -12.70 5.08
C SER A 11 -6.54 -12.93 4.95
N LEU A 12 -6.07 -14.03 5.53
CA LEU A 12 -4.70 -14.54 5.36
C LEU A 12 -4.64 -15.67 4.31
N GLU A 13 -5.79 -16.03 3.72
CA GLU A 13 -5.89 -17.11 2.75
C GLU A 13 -5.32 -16.72 1.38
N ARG A 14 -4.36 -17.50 0.91
CA ARG A 14 -3.72 -17.25 -0.40
C ARG A 14 -4.65 -17.57 -1.55
N MET A 15 -5.49 -18.60 -1.46
CA MET A 15 -6.39 -18.99 -2.55
C MET A 15 -7.58 -18.04 -2.64
N ILE A 16 -7.84 -17.48 -3.83
CA ILE A 16 -8.95 -16.53 -4.02
C ILE A 16 -10.29 -17.13 -3.60
N SER A 17 -10.53 -18.40 -3.91
CA SER A 17 -11.74 -19.14 -3.51
C SER A 17 -11.91 -19.24 -1.99
N ALA A 18 -10.81 -19.34 -1.24
CA ALA A 18 -10.84 -19.43 0.22
C ALA A 18 -11.01 -18.07 0.93
N ARG A 19 -10.78 -16.96 0.22
CA ARG A 19 -10.90 -15.59 0.79
C ARG A 19 -12.34 -15.15 1.04
N LYS A 20 -13.34 -15.78 0.40
CA LYS A 20 -14.76 -15.43 0.50
C LYS A 20 -15.05 -13.93 0.29
N GLY A 21 -14.36 -13.31 -0.67
CA GLY A 21 -14.50 -11.88 -1.00
C GLY A 21 -13.73 -10.92 -0.08
N LYS A 22 -13.02 -11.41 0.94
CA LYS A 22 -12.23 -10.58 1.87
C LYS A 22 -10.90 -10.12 1.25
N MET A 23 -10.36 -9.02 1.78
CA MET A 23 -9.07 -8.46 1.37
C MET A 23 -7.91 -9.31 1.88
N TYR A 24 -7.10 -9.85 0.98
CA TYR A 24 -5.93 -10.64 1.36
C TYR A 24 -4.77 -9.74 1.80
N LEU A 25 -4.22 -10.02 2.99
CA LEU A 25 -3.01 -9.37 3.50
C LEU A 25 -1.78 -10.13 3.00
N ASP A 26 -1.19 -9.66 1.90
CA ASP A 26 -0.11 -10.39 1.21
C ASP A 26 1.28 -10.23 1.86
N PHE A 27 1.45 -10.82 3.04
CA PHE A 27 2.72 -10.76 3.78
C PHE A 27 3.87 -11.53 3.10
N LEU A 28 3.56 -12.41 2.14
CA LEU A 28 4.55 -13.18 1.39
C LEU A 28 5.38 -12.32 0.43
N GLN A 29 4.95 -11.08 0.13
CA GLN A 29 5.75 -10.13 -0.65
C GLN A 29 7.06 -9.74 0.05
N ASN A 30 7.19 -9.98 1.36
CA ASN A 30 8.42 -9.72 2.10
C ASN A 30 9.49 -10.82 1.92
N ARG A 31 9.20 -11.90 1.18
CA ARG A 31 10.16 -12.99 0.97
C ARG A 31 11.24 -12.62 -0.07
N PRO A 32 12.45 -13.19 0.02
CA PRO A 32 13.47 -13.03 -1.00
C PRO A 32 12.96 -13.42 -2.39
N GLY A 33 13.24 -12.59 -3.40
CA GLY A 33 12.85 -12.83 -4.79
C GLY A 33 11.40 -12.49 -5.17
N ALA A 34 10.58 -12.00 -4.22
CA ALA A 34 9.27 -11.43 -4.57
C ALA A 34 9.43 -10.06 -5.26
N THR A 35 8.47 -9.72 -6.13
CA THR A 35 8.48 -8.48 -6.91
C THR A 35 7.38 -7.54 -6.44
N ILE A 36 7.73 -6.26 -6.30
CA ILE A 36 6.80 -5.18 -5.94
C ILE A 36 7.04 -4.02 -6.92
N ALA A 37 5.96 -3.41 -7.40
CA ALA A 37 6.07 -2.23 -8.25
C ALA A 37 6.64 -1.05 -7.46
N GLY A 38 7.63 -0.36 -8.02
CA GLY A 38 8.23 0.81 -7.38
C GLY A 38 7.26 2.01 -7.31
N PRO A 39 7.46 2.95 -6.37
CA PRO A 39 6.77 4.23 -6.37
C PRO A 39 6.92 4.94 -7.71
N TYR A 40 5.86 5.61 -8.17
CA TYR A 40 5.78 6.33 -9.44
C TYR A 40 5.93 5.46 -10.70
N SER A 41 6.01 4.13 -10.57
CA SER A 41 6.08 3.24 -11.73
C SER A 41 4.74 3.11 -12.46
N LEU A 42 4.80 3.01 -13.79
CA LEU A 42 3.64 2.73 -14.64
C LEU A 42 3.21 1.27 -14.52
N ARG A 43 1.91 1.03 -14.69
CA ARG A 43 1.31 -0.31 -14.71
C ARG A 43 0.78 -0.63 -16.11
N PRO A 44 0.96 -1.87 -16.63
CA PRO A 44 0.44 -2.28 -17.92
C PRO A 44 -1.06 -2.58 -17.83
N LYS A 45 -1.86 -1.53 -17.65
CA LYS A 45 -3.31 -1.53 -17.59
C LYS A 45 -3.85 -0.40 -18.47
N VAL A 46 -5.11 -0.50 -18.86
CA VAL A 46 -5.78 0.55 -19.66
C VAL A 46 -5.64 1.89 -18.93
N GLY A 47 -5.17 2.91 -19.66
CA GLY A 47 -4.87 4.24 -19.12
C GLY A 47 -3.48 4.38 -18.50
N ALA A 48 -2.64 3.34 -18.46
CA ALA A 48 -1.28 3.38 -17.91
C ALA A 48 -1.22 4.01 -16.51
N THR A 49 -1.95 3.41 -15.56
CA THR A 49 -2.06 3.88 -14.17
C THR A 49 -0.69 3.89 -13.48
N VAL A 50 -0.51 4.79 -12.52
CA VAL A 50 0.76 4.96 -11.79
C VAL A 50 0.63 4.46 -10.35
N SER A 51 1.70 3.82 -9.84
CA SER A 51 1.85 3.48 -8.42
C SER A 51 2.13 4.76 -7.61
N MET A 52 1.12 5.60 -7.47
CA MET A 52 1.23 6.97 -6.93
C MET A 52 1.24 6.98 -5.40
N PRO A 53 2.28 7.54 -4.76
CA PRO A 53 2.25 7.90 -3.33
C PRO A 53 1.19 8.98 -3.05
N LEU A 54 0.48 8.83 -1.93
CA LEU A 54 -0.64 9.70 -1.52
C LEU A 54 -0.47 10.11 -0.05
N HIS A 55 -1.10 11.22 0.33
CA HIS A 55 -1.32 11.56 1.73
C HIS A 55 -2.43 10.68 2.34
N TRP A 56 -2.43 10.54 3.67
CA TRP A 56 -3.41 9.68 4.36
C TRP A 56 -4.85 10.17 4.23
N ASP A 57 -5.08 11.47 4.13
CA ASP A 57 -6.40 12.09 3.96
C ASP A 57 -7.00 11.89 2.56
N GLU A 58 -6.18 11.46 1.59
CA GLU A 58 -6.63 11.09 0.25
C GLU A 58 -7.17 9.64 0.21
N VAL A 59 -6.83 8.81 1.18
CA VAL A 59 -7.26 7.40 1.25
C VAL A 59 -8.68 7.30 1.78
N LYS A 60 -9.66 7.61 0.93
CA LYS A 60 -11.09 7.68 1.27
C LYS A 60 -12.00 7.03 0.22
N PRO A 61 -13.27 6.73 0.56
CA PRO A 61 -14.21 6.16 -0.40
C PRO A 61 -14.30 6.99 -1.69
N GLY A 62 -14.23 6.31 -2.83
CA GLY A 62 -14.25 6.95 -4.16
C GLY A 62 -12.89 7.06 -4.83
N LEU A 63 -11.78 6.81 -4.11
CA LEU A 63 -10.43 6.73 -4.68
C LEU A 63 -10.33 5.59 -5.71
N LYS A 64 -9.85 5.91 -6.91
CA LYS A 64 -9.68 4.94 -8.00
C LYS A 64 -8.23 4.92 -8.49
N MET A 65 -7.78 3.76 -8.94
CA MET A 65 -6.44 3.62 -9.54
C MET A 65 -6.29 4.49 -10.80
N GLN A 66 -7.38 4.71 -11.53
CA GLN A 66 -7.42 5.51 -12.76
C GLN A 66 -7.22 7.00 -12.53
N ASP A 67 -7.42 7.47 -11.29
CA ASP A 67 -7.22 8.87 -10.91
C ASP A 67 -5.75 9.27 -11.05
N PHE A 68 -4.82 8.31 -11.05
CA PHE A 68 -3.38 8.52 -11.23
C PHE A 68 -2.87 7.74 -12.42
N ASN A 69 -2.40 8.44 -13.43
CA ASN A 69 -2.01 7.85 -14.71
C ASN A 69 -0.87 8.64 -15.37
N ILE A 70 -0.37 8.10 -16.48
CA ILE A 70 0.77 8.67 -17.22
C ILE A 70 0.58 10.15 -17.60
N PHE A 71 -0.66 10.61 -17.78
CA PHE A 71 -0.95 11.97 -18.25
C PHE A 71 -0.92 13.00 -17.13
N ASN A 72 -1.20 12.62 -15.87
CA ASN A 72 -1.31 13.57 -14.75
C ASN A 72 -0.24 13.40 -13.67
N ALA A 73 0.48 12.28 -13.65
CA ALA A 73 1.40 11.95 -12.58
C ALA A 73 2.54 12.97 -12.41
N ILE A 74 3.10 13.46 -13.51
CA ILE A 74 4.19 14.44 -13.48
C ILE A 74 3.72 15.80 -12.97
N ASP A 75 2.53 16.24 -13.37
CA ASP A 75 2.00 17.53 -12.91
C ASP A 75 1.66 17.50 -11.43
N ARG A 76 1.10 16.38 -10.95
CA ARG A 76 0.92 16.17 -9.51
C ARG A 76 2.26 16.18 -8.77
N LEU A 77 3.29 15.50 -9.28
CA LEU A 77 4.61 15.47 -8.65
C LEU A 77 5.23 16.87 -8.53
N LYS A 78 4.99 17.77 -9.49
CA LYS A 78 5.44 19.17 -9.40
C LYS A 78 4.75 19.96 -8.30
N VAL A 79 3.48 19.64 -8.00
CA VAL A 79 2.67 20.35 -6.99
C VAL A 79 2.94 19.79 -5.59
N GLU A 80 2.86 18.47 -5.42
CA GLU A 80 3.00 17.81 -4.11
C GLU A 80 4.47 17.60 -3.70
N GLY A 81 5.38 17.57 -4.67
CA GLY A 81 6.73 17.06 -4.48
C GLY A 81 6.75 15.54 -4.26
N ASP A 82 7.90 15.02 -3.84
CA ASP A 82 8.07 13.59 -3.60
C ASP A 82 7.60 13.20 -2.19
N LEU A 83 6.35 12.73 -2.10
CA LEU A 83 5.75 12.24 -0.84
C LEU A 83 6.44 10.99 -0.29
N PHE A 84 7.14 10.23 -1.14
CA PHE A 84 7.83 9.02 -0.74
C PHE A 84 9.26 9.28 -0.28
N LYS A 85 9.80 10.48 -0.47
CA LYS A 85 11.19 10.85 -0.12
C LYS A 85 11.60 10.48 1.31
N GLY A 86 10.65 10.53 2.26
CA GLY A 86 10.89 10.22 3.66
C GLY A 86 11.47 8.82 3.92
N VAL A 87 11.22 7.85 3.03
CA VAL A 87 11.74 6.48 3.21
C VAL A 87 13.24 6.36 2.99
N LEU A 88 13.86 7.33 2.32
CA LEU A 88 15.30 7.38 2.08
C LEU A 88 16.08 7.92 3.29
N GLY A 89 15.38 8.42 4.31
CA GLY A 89 15.96 8.99 5.51
C GLY A 89 16.40 7.94 6.53
N LYS A 90 16.42 8.36 7.80
CA LYS A 90 16.71 7.45 8.92
C LYS A 90 15.61 6.39 8.99
N GLY A 91 15.99 5.13 8.85
CA GLY A 91 15.08 4.00 8.97
C GLY A 91 14.39 3.89 10.34
N ILE A 92 13.46 2.95 10.44
CA ILE A 92 12.67 2.73 11.66
C ILE A 92 13.24 1.61 12.53
N ASP A 93 13.04 1.71 13.85
CA ASP A 93 13.25 0.58 14.76
C ASP A 93 12.01 -0.32 14.75
N LEU A 94 12.12 -1.45 14.05
CA LEU A 94 11.04 -2.41 13.90
C LEU A 94 10.61 -3.02 15.25
N LYS A 95 11.54 -3.28 16.18
CA LYS A 95 11.21 -3.87 17.49
C LYS A 95 10.37 -2.89 18.31
N LYS A 96 10.76 -1.61 18.30
CA LYS A 96 10.00 -0.54 18.96
C LYS A 96 8.61 -0.38 18.32
N ALA A 97 8.52 -0.40 17.00
CA ALA A 97 7.24 -0.30 16.29
C ALA A 97 6.30 -1.47 16.63
N ILE A 98 6.81 -2.71 16.65
CA ILE A 98 6.03 -3.90 17.01
C ILE A 98 5.55 -3.83 18.47
N SER A 99 6.43 -3.43 19.40
CA SER A 99 6.07 -3.29 20.81
C SER A 99 4.93 -2.28 21.00
N LYS A 100 5.03 -1.10 20.35
CA LYS A 100 3.99 -0.09 20.36
C LYS A 100 2.69 -0.59 19.72
N ALA A 101 2.77 -1.33 18.61
CA ALA A 101 1.58 -1.88 17.96
C ALA A 101 0.86 -2.88 18.88
N LYS A 102 1.60 -3.74 19.58
CA LYS A 102 1.02 -4.67 20.56
C LYS A 102 0.40 -3.96 21.76
N SER A 103 0.98 -2.85 22.24
CA SER A 103 0.38 -2.14 23.37
C SER A 103 -0.90 -1.37 23.00
N VAL A 104 -1.07 -1.01 21.73
CA VAL A 104 -2.23 -0.23 21.26
C VAL A 104 -3.36 -1.14 20.76
N PHE A 105 -3.00 -2.26 20.11
CA PHE A 105 -3.95 -3.13 19.40
C PHE A 105 -3.91 -4.61 19.84
N GLY A 106 -3.07 -4.96 20.82
CA GLY A 106 -3.02 -6.29 21.44
C GLY A 106 -3.73 -6.27 22.78
#